data_AF-A0A453CFN4-F1
#
_entry.id   AF-A0A453CFN4-F1
#
_cell.length_a   1.000
_cell.length_b   1.000
_cell.length_c   1.000
_cell.angle_alpha   90.00
_cell.angle_beta   90.00
_cell.angle_gamma   90.00
#
_symmetry.space_group_name_H-M   'P 1'
#
loop_
_entity.id
_entity.type
_entity.pdbx_description
1 polymer ?
#
loop_
_entity_poly.entity_id
_entity_poly.type
_entity_poly.pdbx_seq_one_letter_code
_entity_poly.pdbx_strand_id
1 'polypeptide(L)'
;QNFNSEKLKNEFNNADNLTEKRLEELLDSFLEDFKANLIEAHGWPTGGSSAYKVAKAALNAYTRILAKKYPRMRINCLTPGYVKSDMSMHMGVLTPEEGASNPVKVALLPDDGPTGAYFDRDGVASFV
;
A
#
# COMPACT_ATOMS: atom_id res chain seq x y z
N GLN A 1 3.73 1.74 8.29
CA GLN A 1 4.72 1.08 9.17
C GLN A 1 6.18 1.20 8.71
N ASN A 2 6.47 1.34 7.42
CA ASN A 2 7.82 1.06 6.89
C ASN A 2 8.75 2.27 6.66
N PHE A 3 8.31 3.50 6.91
CA PHE A 3 9.13 4.70 6.69
C PHE A 3 9.96 5.02 7.93
N ASN A 4 11.21 5.42 7.73
CA ASN A 4 12.12 5.83 8.81
C ASN A 4 11.93 7.32 9.17
N SER A 5 11.31 8.10 8.28
CA SER A 5 10.92 9.49 8.50
C SER A 5 9.43 9.61 8.86
N GLU A 6 9.13 10.20 10.02
CA GLU A 6 7.75 10.53 10.42
C GLU A 6 7.11 11.54 9.46
N LYS A 7 7.89 12.44 8.85
CA LYS A 7 7.38 13.36 7.82
C LYS A 7 6.86 12.60 6.60
N LEU A 8 7.66 11.67 6.05
CA LEU A 8 7.23 10.87 4.89
C LEU A 8 6.05 9.98 5.25
N LYS A 9 6.07 9.36 6.42
CA LYS A 9 4.95 8.55 6.93
C LYS A 9 3.65 9.36 6.99
N ASN A 10 3.72 10.60 7.49
CA ASN A 10 2.57 11.50 7.58
C ASN A 10 2.07 11.92 6.20
N GLU A 11 2.95 12.22 5.24
CA GLU A 11 2.58 12.54 3.86
C GLU A 11 1.76 11.40 3.22
N PHE A 12 2.24 10.17 3.27
CA PHE A 12 1.54 9.01 2.72
C PHE A 12 0.23 8.67 3.47
N ASN A 13 0.11 9.05 4.73
CA ASN A 13 -1.10 8.82 5.54
C ASN A 13 -2.14 9.94 5.46
N ASN A 14 -1.80 11.11 4.90
CA ASN A 14 -2.65 12.29 4.87
C ASN A 14 -3.69 12.24 3.72
N ALA A 15 -4.56 11.23 3.68
CA ALA A 15 -5.46 11.09 2.53
C ALA A 15 -6.57 12.16 2.42
N ASP A 16 -6.77 12.98 3.45
CA ASP A 16 -7.71 14.10 3.33
C ASP A 16 -7.19 15.17 2.36
N ASN A 17 -5.86 15.35 2.33
CA ASN A 17 -5.18 16.40 1.58
C ASN A 17 -4.27 15.88 0.45
N LEU A 18 -3.96 14.58 0.43
CA LEU A 18 -3.08 14.01 -0.58
C LEU A 18 -3.78 13.98 -1.93
N THR A 19 -3.06 14.43 -2.96
CA THR A 19 -3.53 14.44 -4.36
C THR A 19 -2.71 13.48 -5.23
N GLU A 20 -3.23 13.11 -6.39
CA GLU A 20 -2.49 12.27 -7.36
C GLU A 20 -1.14 12.90 -7.71
N LYS A 21 -1.13 14.21 -8.01
CA LYS A 21 0.09 14.99 -8.28
C LYS A 21 1.09 14.96 -7.12
N ARG A 22 0.63 15.16 -5.88
CA ARG A 22 1.54 15.12 -4.71
C ARG A 22 2.14 13.72 -4.52
N LEU A 23 1.36 12.68 -4.78
CA LEU A 23 1.84 11.30 -4.71
C LEU A 23 2.89 11.00 -5.79
N GLU A 24 2.70 11.50 -7.01
CA GLU A 24 3.71 11.44 -8.09
C GLU A 24 5.01 12.15 -7.69
N GLU A 25 4.94 13.38 -7.18
CA GLU A 25 6.11 14.12 -6.70
C GLU A 25 6.89 13.37 -5.60
N LEU A 26 6.19 12.67 -4.69
CA LEU A 26 6.82 11.84 -3.67
C LEU A 26 7.53 10.62 -4.26
N LEU A 27 6.97 10.00 -5.29
CA LEU A 27 7.57 8.87 -5.99
C LEU A 27 8.80 9.30 -6.81
N ASP A 28 8.73 10.45 -7.48
CA ASP A 28 9.87 11.03 -8.20
C ASP A 28 11.01 11.35 -7.25
N SER A 29 10.72 11.99 -6.11
CA SER A 29 11.72 12.24 -5.05
C SER A 29 12.36 10.95 -4.54
N PHE A 30 11.58 9.88 -4.34
CA PHE A 30 12.13 8.57 -3.98
C PHE A 30 13.08 8.03 -5.06
N LEU A 31 12.72 8.12 -6.34
CA LEU A 31 13.55 7.62 -7.43
C LEU A 31 14.85 8.43 -7.60
N GLU A 32 14.79 9.74 -7.39
CA GLU A 32 15.96 10.62 -7.35
C GLU A 32 16.91 10.24 -6.20
N ASP A 33 16.36 10.11 -5.00
CA ASP A 33 17.14 9.71 -3.81
C ASP A 33 17.70 8.29 -3.94
N PHE A 34 16.96 7.39 -4.60
CA PHE A 34 17.44 6.04 -4.89
C PHE A 34 18.67 6.07 -5.80
N LYS A 35 18.63 6.87 -6.89
CA LYS A 35 19.75 7.03 -7.83
C LYS A 35 20.96 7.70 -7.17
N ALA A 36 20.71 8.64 -6.25
CA ALA A 36 21.75 9.38 -5.55
C ALA A 36 22.32 8.64 -4.31
N ASN A 37 21.82 7.44 -4.00
CA ASN A 37 22.18 6.69 -2.79
C ASN A 37 21.86 7.46 -1.48
N LEU A 38 20.72 8.16 -1.44
CA LEU A 38 20.24 8.99 -0.33
C LEU A 38 19.04 8.40 0.42
N ILE A 39 18.63 7.16 0.13
CA ILE A 39 17.47 6.49 0.73
C ILE A 39 17.47 6.57 2.26
N GLU A 40 18.56 6.14 2.89
CA GLU A 40 18.66 6.16 4.36
C GLU A 40 18.73 7.60 4.90
N ALA A 41 19.55 8.45 4.27
CA ALA A 41 19.75 9.83 4.69
C ALA A 41 18.45 10.65 4.68
N HIS A 42 17.55 10.40 3.72
CA HIS A 42 16.28 11.09 3.59
C HIS A 42 15.11 10.35 4.27
N GLY A 43 15.40 9.26 4.98
CA GLY A 43 14.43 8.54 5.80
C GLY A 43 13.42 7.70 5.02
N TRP A 44 13.75 7.33 3.78
CA TRP A 44 13.01 6.33 3.03
C TRP A 44 13.16 4.94 3.67
N PRO A 45 12.23 4.01 3.40
CA PRO A 45 12.37 2.63 3.85
C PRO A 45 13.69 2.03 3.36
N THR A 46 14.48 1.42 4.26
CA THR A 46 15.77 0.80 3.93
C THR A 46 15.66 -0.72 3.75
N GLY A 47 16.75 -1.32 3.25
CA GLY A 47 16.90 -2.76 3.00
C GLY A 47 16.52 -3.18 1.56
N GLY A 48 16.72 -4.47 1.25
CA GLY A 48 16.55 -5.03 -0.11
C GLY A 48 15.13 -4.94 -0.70
N SER A 49 14.16 -4.42 0.05
CA SER A 49 12.77 -4.24 -0.39
C SER A 49 12.30 -2.77 -0.32
N SER A 50 13.22 -1.80 -0.34
CA SER A 50 12.93 -0.36 -0.23
C SER A 50 11.85 0.09 -1.23
N ALA A 51 12.10 -0.13 -2.53
CA ALA A 51 11.17 0.22 -3.60
C ALA A 51 9.80 -0.46 -3.46
N TYR A 52 9.78 -1.73 -3.03
CA TYR A 52 8.53 -2.45 -2.77
C TYR A 52 7.70 -1.79 -1.66
N LYS A 53 8.35 -1.43 -0.54
CA LYS A 53 7.70 -0.77 0.60
C LYS A 53 7.10 0.58 0.19
N VAL A 54 7.84 1.38 -0.59
CA VAL A 54 7.35 2.67 -1.10
C VAL A 54 6.20 2.47 -2.09
N ALA A 55 6.33 1.55 -3.04
CA ALA A 55 5.27 1.27 -4.03
C ALA A 55 3.96 0.82 -3.37
N LYS A 56 4.01 -0.02 -2.33
CA LYS A 56 2.80 -0.44 -1.61
C LYS A 56 2.20 0.66 -0.72
N ALA A 57 3.02 1.52 -0.13
CA ALA A 57 2.53 2.71 0.54
C ALA A 57 1.83 3.67 -0.44
N ALA A 58 2.40 3.87 -1.63
CA ALA A 58 1.81 4.68 -2.68
C ALA A 58 0.48 4.10 -3.18
N LEU A 59 0.43 2.78 -3.41
CA LEU A 59 -0.81 2.10 -3.78
C LEU A 59 -1.91 2.32 -2.74
N ASN A 60 -1.59 2.17 -1.46
CA ASN A 60 -2.54 2.40 -0.36
C ASN A 60 -3.05 3.85 -0.33
N ALA A 61 -2.17 4.82 -0.50
CA ALA A 61 -2.52 6.22 -0.61
C ALA A 61 -3.43 6.50 -1.82
N TYR A 62 -3.07 5.96 -2.98
CA TYR A 62 -3.82 6.10 -4.23
C TYR A 62 -5.22 5.48 -4.15
N THR A 63 -5.36 4.32 -3.50
CA THR A 63 -6.66 3.72 -3.21
C THR A 63 -7.59 4.69 -2.47
N ARG A 64 -7.08 5.41 -1.46
CA ARG A 64 -7.88 6.40 -0.69
C ARG A 64 -8.27 7.60 -1.55
N ILE A 65 -7.36 8.09 -2.40
CA ILE A 65 -7.65 9.16 -3.38
C ILE A 65 -8.78 8.74 -4.32
N LEU A 66 -8.69 7.53 -4.89
CA LEU A 66 -9.70 7.01 -5.80
C LEU A 66 -11.04 6.77 -5.12
N ALA A 67 -11.06 6.25 -3.90
CA ALA A 67 -12.27 6.06 -3.13
C ALA A 67 -13.04 7.38 -2.89
N LYS A 68 -12.31 8.48 -2.61
CA LYS A 68 -12.89 9.83 -2.48
C LYS A 68 -13.42 10.36 -3.82
N LYS A 69 -12.70 10.09 -4.92
CA LYS A 69 -13.07 10.52 -6.28
C LYS A 69 -14.31 9.78 -6.80
N TYR A 70 -14.50 8.52 -6.40
CA TYR A 70 -15.57 7.65 -6.89
C TYR A 70 -16.38 7.03 -5.72
N PRO A 71 -17.22 7.80 -5.03
CA PRO A 71 -17.90 7.36 -3.80
C PRO A 71 -18.89 6.19 -3.99
N ARG A 72 -19.36 5.98 -5.23
CA ARG A 72 -20.23 4.84 -5.60
C ARG A 72 -19.47 3.54 -5.82
N MET A 73 -18.15 3.59 -6.00
CA MET A 73 -17.32 2.40 -6.17
C MET A 73 -16.77 1.92 -4.83
N ARG A 74 -16.52 0.61 -4.71
CA ARG A 74 -15.85 0.00 -3.55
C ARG A 74 -14.38 -0.20 -3.90
N ILE A 75 -13.59 0.83 -3.62
CA ILE A 75 -12.17 0.88 -3.98
C ILE A 75 -11.36 0.71 -2.72
N ASN A 76 -10.78 -0.47 -2.53
CA ASN A 76 -10.06 -0.86 -1.33
C ASN A 76 -8.70 -1.46 -1.70
N CYS A 77 -7.79 -1.53 -0.74
CA CYS A 77 -6.54 -2.25 -0.85
C CYS A 77 -6.47 -3.33 0.23
N LEU A 78 -5.56 -4.29 0.06
CA LEU A 78 -5.49 -5.46 0.92
C LEU A 78 -4.10 -6.09 0.88
N THR A 79 -3.85 -6.98 1.85
CA THR A 79 -2.74 -7.94 1.77
C THR A 79 -3.28 -9.36 1.57
N PRO A 80 -2.73 -10.14 0.62
CA PRO A 80 -3.02 -11.57 0.52
C PRO A 80 -2.30 -12.39 1.60
N GLY A 81 -1.48 -11.75 2.44
CA GLY A 81 -0.55 -12.44 3.35
C GLY A 81 0.70 -12.92 2.63
N TYR A 82 1.48 -13.78 3.30
CA TYR A 82 2.72 -14.32 2.75
C TYR A 82 2.47 -15.62 1.99
N VAL A 83 2.21 -15.49 0.69
CA VAL A 83 1.77 -16.57 -0.21
C VAL A 83 2.95 -17.30 -0.85
N LYS A 84 2.85 -18.62 -1.00
CA LYS A 84 3.78 -19.50 -1.74
C LYS A 84 3.62 -19.27 -3.24
N SER A 85 4.43 -18.37 -3.80
CA SER A 85 4.44 -18.02 -5.22
C SER A 85 5.86 -17.78 -5.68
N ASP A 86 6.06 -17.63 -6.99
CA ASP A 86 7.38 -17.31 -7.57
C ASP A 86 7.97 -16.03 -6.96
N MET A 87 7.11 -15.03 -6.67
CA MET A 87 7.51 -13.77 -6.02
C MET A 87 8.13 -13.99 -4.63
N SER A 88 7.66 -15.00 -3.89
CA SER A 88 8.21 -15.36 -2.58
C SER A 88 9.23 -16.50 -2.66
N MET A 89 9.65 -16.91 -3.87
CA MET A 89 10.46 -18.11 -4.09
C MET A 89 9.86 -19.36 -3.42
N HIS A 90 8.53 -19.45 -3.43
CA HIS A 90 7.74 -20.48 -2.74
C HIS A 90 7.95 -20.58 -1.21
N MET A 91 8.54 -19.56 -0.58
CA MET A 91 8.82 -19.52 0.87
C MET A 91 7.65 -19.04 1.72
N GLY A 92 6.51 -18.69 1.11
CA GLY A 92 5.29 -18.28 1.80
C GLY A 92 4.77 -19.32 2.81
N VAL A 93 3.94 -18.87 3.74
CA VAL A 93 3.23 -19.76 4.69
C VAL A 93 1.85 -20.17 4.18
N LEU A 94 1.28 -19.40 3.26
CA LEU A 94 -0.05 -19.62 2.68
C LEU A 94 0.05 -20.24 1.28
N THR A 95 -0.88 -21.12 0.95
CA THR A 95 -1.14 -21.54 -0.44
C THR A 95 -1.71 -20.38 -1.27
N PRO A 96 -1.64 -20.43 -2.62
CA PRO A 96 -2.32 -19.47 -3.48
C PRO A 96 -3.82 -19.33 -3.17
N GLU A 97 -4.49 -20.44 -2.88
CA GLU A 97 -5.92 -20.49 -2.56
C GLU A 97 -6.22 -19.77 -1.23
N GLU A 98 -5.42 -20.01 -0.19
CA GLU A 98 -5.54 -19.30 1.09
C GLU A 98 -5.26 -17.79 0.93
N GLY A 99 -4.27 -17.43 0.12
CA GLY A 99 -3.94 -16.04 -0.18
C GLY A 99 -5.01 -15.32 -1.00
N ALA A 100 -5.71 -16.03 -1.88
CA ALA A 100 -6.80 -15.52 -2.69
C ALA A 100 -8.08 -15.23 -1.88
N SER A 101 -8.23 -15.83 -0.69
CA SER A 101 -9.40 -15.63 0.17
C SER A 101 -9.68 -14.16 0.45
N ASN A 102 -8.67 -13.36 0.80
CA ASN A 102 -8.86 -11.95 1.12
C ASN A 102 -9.22 -11.08 -0.11
N PRO A 103 -8.48 -11.14 -1.25
CA PRO A 103 -8.90 -10.51 -2.50
C PRO A 103 -10.34 -10.82 -2.91
N VAL A 104 -10.74 -12.09 -2.85
CA VAL A 104 -12.11 -12.50 -3.23
C VAL A 104 -13.15 -11.90 -2.29
N LYS A 105 -12.92 -11.91 -0.97
CA LYS A 105 -13.82 -11.27 0.00
C LYS A 105 -13.99 -9.78 -0.27
N VAL A 106 -12.90 -9.06 -0.55
CA VAL A 106 -12.94 -7.62 -0.84
C VAL A 106 -13.63 -7.32 -2.18
N ALA A 107 -13.45 -8.18 -3.18
CA ALA A 107 -14.11 -8.03 -4.48
C ALA A 107 -15.63 -8.30 -4.42
N LEU A 108 -16.08 -9.12 -3.47
CA LEU A 108 -17.48 -9.49 -3.26
C LEU A 108 -18.17 -8.67 -2.15
N LEU A 109 -17.58 -7.54 -1.75
CA LEU A 109 -18.23 -6.64 -0.78
C LEU A 109 -19.60 -6.20 -1.29
N PRO A 110 -20.61 -6.08 -0.40
CA PRO A 110 -21.91 -5.57 -0.78
C PRO A 110 -21.82 -4.09 -1.19
N ASP A 111 -22.87 -3.60 -1.85
CA ASP A 111 -22.95 -2.21 -2.31
C ASP A 111 -22.87 -1.20 -1.15
N ASP A 112 -23.24 -1.56 0.08
CA ASP A 112 -23.11 -0.75 1.29
C ASP A 112 -21.79 -1.00 2.06
N GLY A 113 -20.89 -1.80 1.49
CA GLY A 113 -19.59 -2.11 2.06
C GLY A 113 -18.62 -0.92 2.11
N PRO A 114 -17.47 -1.08 2.80
CA PRO A 114 -16.48 -0.03 2.94
C PRO A 114 -15.81 0.33 1.60
N THR A 115 -15.34 1.57 1.51
CA THR A 115 -14.50 2.08 0.42
C THR A 115 -13.37 2.92 1.03
N GLY A 116 -12.20 2.92 0.38
CA GLY A 116 -11.00 3.59 0.89
C GLY A 116 -10.38 2.90 2.11
N ALA A 117 -10.65 1.61 2.32
CA ALA A 117 -10.15 0.82 3.43
C ALA A 117 -8.97 -0.08 3.02
N TYR A 118 -8.18 -0.46 4.02
CA TYR A 118 -7.17 -1.51 3.91
C TYR A 118 -7.66 -2.77 4.61
N PHE A 119 -7.48 -3.92 3.98
CA PHE A 119 -7.87 -5.22 4.53
C PHE A 119 -6.65 -6.10 4.78
N ASP A 120 -6.54 -6.60 6.02
CA ASP A 120 -5.74 -7.77 6.30
C ASP A 120 -6.59 -9.04 6.22
N ARG A 121 -6.07 -10.17 6.70
CA ARG A 121 -6.78 -11.45 6.62
C ARG A 121 -7.98 -11.54 7.57
N ASP A 122 -7.99 -10.72 8.62
CA ASP A 122 -8.98 -10.72 9.70
C ASP A 122 -10.05 -9.63 9.50
N GLY A 123 -9.81 -8.67 8.60
CA GLY A 123 -10.82 -7.71 8.15
C GLY A 123 -10.23 -6.34 7.85
N VAL A 124 -11.04 -5.30 8.09
CA VAL A 124 -10.59 -3.91 7.95
C VAL A 124 -9.51 -3.64 8.99
N ALA A 125 -8.37 -3.14 8.53
CA ALA A 125 -7.19 -2.87 9.33
C ALA A 125 -6.67 -1.44 9.11
N SER A 126 -5.75 -1.02 9.97
CA SER A 126 -5.10 0.28 9.85
C SER A 126 -4.15 0.32 8.65
N PHE A 127 -4.12 1.45 7.94
CA PHE A 127 -3.07 1.77 6.96
C PHE A 127 -1.70 2.00 7.61
N VAL A 128 -1.71 2.32 8.91
CA VAL A 128 -0.55 2.83 9.66
C VAL A 128 0.39 1.74 10.09
#